data_AF-A0A7S0GRG9-F1
#
_entry.id   AF-A0A7S0GRG9-F1
#
_cell.length_a   1.000
_cell.length_b   1.000
_cell.length_c   1.000
_cell.angle_alpha   90.00
_cell.angle_beta   90.00
_cell.angle_gamma   90.00
#
_symmetry.space_group_name_H-M   'P 1'
#
loop_
_entity.id
_entity.type
_entity.pdbx_description
1 polymer ?
#
loop_
_entity_poly.entity_id
_entity_poly.type
_entity_poly.pdbx_seq_one_letter_code
_entity_poly.pdbx_strand_id
1 'polypeptide(L)'
;WFGGASGAKLLDMFTVSLKRRGSPILKRGSSKAPKKTPLESYKLKLKEYALLMEYKGLKGKVESGVYVIPAFDTLLRWHGVVFIHDAGEYISGSFKFVVHLPETYPSEGLPRVQFETKIFHPMIHSSSGELDIKPAKFWEKRDPTKGYMDKLLRYVKEIFFFHEKYWKKESKGVAGFKLCANPTAARMYIKDHQRYRLKCQESVKESLHALRPESDEHSSLRFGAFMDDHEVVKEKIIRSEKGSGESYLQWFSPGVNGKNFTC
;
A
#
# COMPACT_ATOMS: atom_id res chain seq x y z
N TRP A 1 38.69 10.19 14.62
CA TRP A 1 38.34 8.76 14.76
C TRP A 1 36.92 8.67 15.31
N PHE A 2 36.00 8.20 14.45
CA PHE A 2 34.60 7.74 14.57
C PHE A 2 33.71 8.18 15.76
N GLY A 3 32.43 8.59 15.59
CA GLY A 3 31.58 8.71 14.42
C GLY A 3 30.10 8.87 14.81
N GLY A 4 29.33 9.54 13.93
CA GLY A 4 27.91 9.28 13.68
C GLY A 4 26.85 9.64 14.74
N ALA A 5 26.38 10.89 14.74
CA ALA A 5 25.03 11.21 15.21
C ALA A 5 24.44 12.36 14.38
N SER A 6 23.91 12.04 13.19
CA SER A 6 23.06 12.96 12.44
C SER A 6 21.96 12.16 11.74
N GLY A 7 20.90 11.86 12.49
CA GLY A 7 19.74 11.10 12.00
C GLY A 7 18.45 11.32 12.80
N ALA A 8 18.41 12.35 13.64
CA ALA A 8 17.31 12.56 14.59
C ALA A 8 16.93 14.03 14.70
N LYS A 9 16.58 14.72 13.59
CA LYS A 9 16.08 16.11 13.66
C LYS A 9 14.98 16.48 12.64
N LEU A 10 14.15 15.53 12.20
CA LEU A 10 12.99 15.86 11.35
C LEU A 10 11.68 15.15 11.75
N LEU A 11 11.60 14.61 12.97
CA LEU A 11 10.36 13.99 13.48
C LEU A 11 9.44 14.96 14.24
N ASP A 12 9.75 16.25 14.26
CA ASP A 12 8.97 17.25 15.03
C ASP A 12 8.05 18.14 14.17
N MET A 13 7.78 17.76 12.92
CA MET A 13 6.87 18.51 12.04
C MET A 13 5.56 17.80 11.67
N PHE A 14 5.26 16.64 12.27
CA PHE A 14 3.91 16.09 12.22
C PHE A 14 3.06 16.67 13.35
N THR A 15 2.79 17.97 13.31
CA THR A 15 1.57 18.48 13.95
C THR A 15 0.41 18.01 13.08
N VAL A 16 -0.05 16.78 13.32
CA VAL A 16 -1.34 16.31 12.84
C VAL A 16 -2.37 17.31 13.34
N SER A 17 -2.85 18.19 12.46
CA SER A 17 -3.97 19.06 12.76
C SER A 17 -5.22 18.19 12.85
N LEU A 18 -5.48 17.66 14.05
CA LEU A 18 -6.74 17.05 14.44
C LEU A 18 -7.81 18.13 14.44
N LYS A 19 -8.31 18.50 13.26
CA LYS A 19 -9.54 19.29 13.15
C LYS A 19 -10.69 18.36 13.57
N ARG A 20 -11.03 18.39 14.87
CA ARG A 20 -12.31 17.86 15.37
C ARG A 20 -13.43 18.65 14.68
N ARG A 21 -13.92 18.18 13.54
CA ARG A 21 -15.20 18.67 13.02
C ARG A 21 -16.31 17.99 13.82
N GLY A 22 -17.13 18.79 14.49
CA GLY A 22 -18.32 18.34 15.19
C GLY A 22 -19.21 17.56 14.22
N SER A 23 -19.53 16.32 14.57
CA SER A 23 -20.41 15.47 13.78
C SER A 23 -21.84 16.02 13.83
N PRO A 24 -22.59 16.06 12.70
CA PRO A 24 -24.03 16.26 12.76
C PRO A 24 -24.67 15.04 13.44
N ILE A 25 -25.50 15.29 14.45
CA ILE A 25 -26.25 14.25 15.16
C ILE A 25 -27.30 13.67 14.20
N LEU A 26 -26.94 12.57 13.51
CA LEU A 26 -27.91 11.70 12.87
C LEU A 26 -28.56 10.83 13.96
N LYS A 27 -29.84 11.10 14.25
CA LYS A 27 -30.68 10.27 15.13
C LYS A 27 -30.73 8.85 14.59
N ARG A 28 -29.99 7.92 15.20
CA ARG A 28 -30.06 6.49 14.90
C ARG A 28 -31.29 5.89 15.56
N GLY A 29 -32.16 5.28 14.75
CA GLY A 29 -33.21 4.38 15.22
C GLY A 29 -32.62 3.24 16.07
N SER A 30 -33.32 2.89 17.13
CA SER A 30 -32.87 1.93 18.14
C SER A 30 -32.97 0.50 17.63
N SER A 31 -31.89 -0.04 17.06
CA SER A 31 -31.63 -1.48 17.11
C SER A 31 -30.57 -1.74 18.19
N LYS A 32 -30.97 -2.41 19.27
CA LYS A 32 -30.05 -2.76 20.38
C LYS A 32 -29.05 -3.80 19.87
N ALA A 33 -27.85 -3.37 19.51
CA ALA A 33 -26.73 -4.28 19.33
C ALA A 33 -26.47 -5.04 20.65
N PRO A 34 -26.21 -6.35 20.62
CA PRO A 34 -25.97 -7.12 21.84
C PRO A 34 -24.74 -6.58 22.60
N LYS A 35 -24.87 -6.43 23.93
CA LYS A 35 -23.78 -5.94 24.79
C LYS A 35 -22.70 -7.03 24.90
N LYS A 36 -21.48 -6.72 24.44
CA LYS A 36 -20.32 -7.64 24.53
C LYS A 36 -19.97 -7.93 25.99
N THR A 37 -19.53 -9.16 26.29
CA THR A 37 -19.08 -9.53 27.64
C THR A 37 -17.75 -8.84 27.98
N PRO A 38 -17.40 -8.70 29.28
CA PRO A 38 -16.14 -8.09 29.70
C PRO A 38 -14.89 -8.78 29.10
N LEU A 39 -14.91 -10.12 29.02
CA LEU A 39 -13.81 -10.89 28.44
C LEU A 39 -13.64 -10.61 26.94
N GLU A 40 -14.74 -10.56 26.19
CA GLU A 40 -14.69 -10.25 24.75
C GLU A 40 -14.22 -8.80 24.49
N SER A 41 -14.61 -7.86 25.35
CA SER A 41 -14.09 -6.49 25.29
C SER A 41 -12.58 -6.43 25.54
N TYR A 42 -12.07 -7.20 26.51
CA TYR A 42 -10.65 -7.26 26.81
C TYR A 42 -9.83 -7.88 25.66
N LYS A 43 -10.29 -9.00 25.10
CA LYS A 43 -9.68 -9.64 23.92
C LYS A 43 -9.58 -8.68 22.74
N LEU A 44 -10.64 -7.92 22.47
CA LEU A 44 -10.65 -6.92 21.41
C LEU A 44 -9.57 -5.85 21.62
N LYS A 45 -9.45 -5.30 22.84
CA LYS A 45 -8.41 -4.30 23.16
C LYS A 45 -7.00 -4.86 22.97
N LEU A 46 -6.73 -6.08 23.45
CA LEU A 46 -5.43 -6.72 23.26
C LEU A 46 -5.08 -6.87 21.78
N LYS A 47 -6.08 -7.23 20.95
CA LYS A 47 -5.91 -7.30 19.51
C LYS A 47 -5.57 -5.94 18.90
N GLU A 48 -6.30 -4.89 19.27
CA GLU A 48 -6.03 -3.52 18.81
C GLU A 48 -4.60 -3.07 19.16
N TYR A 49 -4.15 -3.38 20.39
CA TYR A 49 -2.76 -3.13 20.79
C TYR A 49 -1.75 -3.91 19.95
N ALA A 50 -2.00 -5.19 19.67
CA ALA A 50 -1.13 -6.00 18.84
C ALA A 50 -0.97 -5.41 17.42
N LEU A 51 -2.08 -4.96 16.82
CA LEU A 51 -2.08 -4.31 15.50
C LEU A 51 -1.32 -2.98 15.50
N LEU A 52 -1.47 -2.16 16.54
CA LEU A 52 -0.72 -0.92 16.69
C LEU A 52 0.77 -1.17 16.87
N MET A 53 1.15 -2.21 17.61
CA MET A 53 2.54 -2.61 17.77
C MET A 53 3.14 -3.10 16.45
N GLU A 54 2.36 -3.85 15.67
CA GLU A 54 2.76 -4.25 14.32
C GLU A 54 2.97 -3.04 13.40
N TYR A 55 2.02 -2.10 13.40
CA TYR A 55 2.13 -0.85 12.64
C TYR A 55 3.38 -0.06 13.00
N LYS A 56 3.63 0.16 14.30
CA LYS A 56 4.84 0.84 14.78
C LYS A 56 6.11 0.10 14.37
N GLY A 57 6.06 -1.23 14.37
CA GLY A 57 7.17 -2.10 14.00
C GLY A 57 7.48 -2.13 12.49
N LEU A 58 6.65 -1.54 11.63
CA LEU A 58 6.92 -1.44 10.19
C LEU A 58 8.05 -0.45 9.88
N LYS A 59 8.26 0.54 10.75
CA LYS A 59 9.31 1.54 10.57
C LYS A 59 10.67 0.86 10.47
N GLY A 60 11.35 1.04 9.34
CA GLY A 60 12.65 0.44 9.04
C GLY A 60 12.62 -1.02 8.58
N LYS A 61 11.46 -1.68 8.50
CA LYS A 61 11.31 -3.05 7.94
C LYS A 61 10.74 -3.06 6.53
N VAL A 62 9.88 -2.10 6.22
CA VAL A 62 9.27 -1.94 4.90
C VAL A 62 10.20 -1.13 4.01
N GLU A 63 10.37 -1.60 2.77
CA GLU A 63 11.17 -0.95 1.75
C GLU A 63 10.60 0.43 1.37
N SER A 64 11.45 1.32 0.89
CA SER A 64 11.02 2.62 0.35
C SER A 64 9.97 2.44 -0.75
N GLY A 65 9.08 3.41 -0.89
CA GLY A 65 8.02 3.38 -1.90
C GLY A 65 6.79 2.57 -1.52
N VAL A 66 6.68 1.99 -0.31
CA VAL A 66 5.41 1.45 0.21
C VAL A 66 5.07 2.11 1.53
N TYR A 67 3.88 2.71 1.60
CA TYR A 67 3.41 3.41 2.78
C TYR A 67 2.03 2.92 3.15
N VAL A 68 1.76 2.83 4.46
CA VAL A 68 0.45 2.48 5.00
C VAL A 68 0.12 3.28 6.24
N ILE A 69 -1.18 3.46 6.49
CA ILE A 69 -1.72 4.04 7.70
C ILE A 69 -3.05 3.33 8.05
N PRO A 70 -3.27 2.93 9.32
CA PRO A 70 -4.57 2.41 9.74
C PRO A 70 -5.70 3.43 9.52
N ALA A 71 -6.91 2.95 9.26
CA ALA A 71 -8.08 3.80 9.10
C ALA A 71 -8.48 4.46 10.43
N PHE A 72 -9.03 5.68 10.37
CA PHE A 72 -9.42 6.43 11.57
C PHE A 72 -10.52 5.75 12.40
N ASP A 73 -11.38 4.97 11.76
CA ASP A 73 -12.55 4.34 12.38
C ASP A 73 -12.32 2.86 12.73
N THR A 74 -11.27 2.22 12.20
CA THR A 74 -10.95 0.81 12.50
C THR A 74 -9.49 0.45 12.22
N LEU A 75 -8.87 -0.29 13.14
CA LEU A 75 -7.52 -0.86 12.96
C LEU A 75 -7.51 -2.11 12.07
N LEU A 76 -8.67 -2.59 11.62
CA LEU A 76 -8.76 -3.73 10.70
C LEU A 76 -8.73 -3.32 9.22
N ARG A 77 -8.65 -2.02 8.93
CA ARG A 77 -8.53 -1.49 7.57
C ARG A 77 -7.37 -0.52 7.50
N TRP A 78 -6.44 -0.73 6.59
CA TRP A 78 -5.26 0.11 6.45
C TRP A 78 -5.20 0.64 5.03
N HIS A 79 -5.08 1.96 4.90
CA HIS A 79 -4.92 2.63 3.61
C HIS A 79 -3.43 2.67 3.26
N GLY A 80 -3.10 2.30 2.04
CA GLY A 80 -1.75 2.21 1.57
C GLY A 80 -1.56 2.77 0.18
N VAL A 81 -0.31 2.99 -0.16
CA VAL A 81 0.13 3.42 -1.49
C VAL A 81 1.47 2.76 -1.79
N VAL A 82 1.63 2.30 -3.03
CA VAL A 82 2.89 1.79 -3.55
C VAL A 82 3.34 2.62 -4.76
N PHE A 83 4.59 3.05 -4.72
CA PHE A 83 5.27 3.82 -5.74
C PHE A 83 6.27 2.94 -6.47
N ILE A 84 6.23 2.99 -7.80
CA ILE A 84 7.11 2.20 -8.67
C ILE A 84 8.07 3.17 -9.37
N HIS A 85 9.31 3.23 -8.91
CA HIS A 85 10.27 4.27 -9.30
C HIS A 85 11.15 3.91 -10.51
N ASP A 86 11.80 2.75 -10.44
CA ASP A 86 13.06 2.60 -11.19
C ASP A 86 12.94 1.70 -12.44
N ALA A 87 12.01 0.75 -12.45
CA ALA A 87 11.98 -0.28 -13.47
C ALA A 87 10.60 -0.94 -13.66
N GLY A 88 10.48 -1.68 -14.76
CA GLY A 88 9.30 -2.48 -15.09
C GLY A 88 8.21 -1.71 -15.82
N GLU A 89 7.16 -2.42 -16.19
CA GLU A 89 6.08 -1.90 -17.04
C GLU A 89 5.15 -0.91 -16.32
N TYR A 90 5.29 -0.80 -15.00
CA TYR A 90 4.48 0.07 -14.13
C TYR A 90 5.28 1.27 -13.59
N ILE A 91 6.45 1.56 -14.16
CA ILE A 91 7.30 2.68 -13.76
C ILE A 91 6.52 4.00 -13.73
N SER A 92 6.81 4.85 -12.75
CA SER A 92 6.07 6.08 -12.42
C SER A 92 4.63 5.86 -11.95
N GLY A 93 4.21 4.62 -11.73
CA GLY A 93 2.92 4.28 -11.16
C GLY A 93 2.86 4.58 -9.66
N SER A 94 1.69 5.05 -9.21
CA SER A 94 1.41 5.33 -7.79
C SER A 94 0.06 4.74 -7.41
N PHE A 95 0.07 3.50 -6.94
CA PHE A 95 -1.14 2.70 -6.78
C PHE A 95 -1.61 2.71 -5.32
N LYS A 96 -2.77 3.32 -5.07
CA LYS A 96 -3.43 3.23 -3.77
C LYS A 96 -4.09 1.86 -3.60
N PHE A 97 -4.01 1.35 -2.39
CA PHE A 97 -4.62 0.08 -2.00
C PHE A 97 -5.15 0.13 -0.58
N VAL A 98 -6.05 -0.78 -0.27
CA VAL A 98 -6.61 -0.97 1.07
C VAL A 98 -6.33 -2.40 1.51
N VAL A 99 -5.72 -2.53 2.69
CA VAL A 99 -5.57 -3.81 3.38
C VAL A 99 -6.78 -4.01 4.30
N HIS A 100 -7.46 -5.13 4.15
CA HIS A 100 -8.54 -5.57 5.01
C HIS A 100 -8.08 -6.76 5.84
N LEU A 101 -7.91 -6.54 7.14
CA LEU A 101 -7.58 -7.57 8.11
C LEU A 101 -8.87 -8.25 8.60
N PRO A 102 -8.96 -9.59 8.54
CA PRO A 102 -10.10 -10.28 9.13
C PRO A 102 -10.12 -10.18 10.67
N GLU A 103 -11.27 -10.44 11.27
CA GLU A 103 -11.41 -10.48 12.72
C GLU A 103 -10.55 -11.59 13.37
N THR A 104 -10.16 -12.60 12.58
CA THR A 104 -9.30 -13.70 12.99
C THR A 104 -7.82 -13.49 12.65
N TYR A 105 -7.40 -12.31 12.18
CA TYR A 105 -5.97 -12.00 12.00
C TYR A 105 -5.28 -11.77 13.35
N PRO A 106 -4.03 -12.25 13.55
CA PRO A 106 -3.16 -12.96 12.60
C PRO A 106 -3.30 -14.49 12.59
N SER A 107 -4.22 -15.06 13.37
CA SER A 107 -4.27 -16.51 13.60
C SER A 107 -4.73 -17.32 12.38
N GLU A 108 -5.99 -17.15 11.97
CA GLU A 108 -6.61 -18.02 10.97
C GLU A 108 -6.83 -17.31 9.63
N GLY A 109 -7.27 -16.06 9.68
CA GLY A 109 -7.67 -15.32 8.48
C GLY A 109 -6.51 -14.64 7.78
N LEU A 110 -6.48 -14.74 6.46
CA LEU A 110 -5.55 -13.99 5.61
C LEU A 110 -6.07 -12.56 5.37
N PRO A 111 -5.18 -11.56 5.32
CA PRO A 111 -5.55 -10.22 4.90
C PRO A 111 -5.99 -10.23 3.43
N ARG A 112 -6.86 -9.30 3.04
CA ARG A 112 -7.12 -9.01 1.62
C ARG A 112 -6.50 -7.67 1.26
N VAL A 113 -5.96 -7.55 0.05
CA VAL A 113 -5.43 -6.29 -0.47
C VAL A 113 -6.22 -5.94 -1.73
N GLN A 114 -6.82 -4.76 -1.74
CA GLN A 114 -7.63 -4.27 -2.86
C GLN A 114 -7.07 -2.95 -3.36
N PHE A 115 -6.72 -2.88 -4.64
CA PHE A 115 -6.31 -1.63 -5.29
C PHE A 115 -7.53 -0.75 -5.59
N GLU A 116 -7.37 0.55 -5.39
CA GLU A 116 -8.47 1.52 -5.60
C GLU A 116 -8.72 1.81 -7.09
N THR A 117 -7.67 1.78 -7.90
CA THR A 117 -7.75 1.94 -9.36
C THR A 117 -7.68 0.59 -10.05
N LYS A 118 -8.17 0.52 -11.30
CA LYS A 118 -8.01 -0.69 -12.10
C LYS A 118 -6.55 -0.84 -12.51
N ILE A 119 -6.02 -2.06 -12.36
CA ILE A 119 -4.64 -2.38 -12.73
C ILE A 119 -4.64 -3.62 -13.62
N PHE A 120 -4.07 -3.51 -14.81
CA PHE A 120 -3.97 -4.62 -15.75
C PHE A 120 -2.79 -5.56 -15.44
N HIS A 121 -2.88 -6.31 -14.33
CA HIS A 121 -1.77 -7.11 -13.80
C HIS A 121 -2.12 -8.60 -13.65
N PRO A 122 -1.22 -9.56 -13.95
CA PRO A 122 -1.50 -11.00 -13.84
C PRO A 122 -1.95 -11.48 -12.46
N MET A 123 -1.49 -10.81 -11.39
CA MET A 123 -1.79 -11.16 -9.99
C MET A 123 -2.95 -10.37 -9.38
N ILE A 124 -3.59 -9.45 -10.14
CA ILE A 124 -4.68 -8.61 -9.64
C ILE A 124 -5.95 -8.98 -10.38
N HIS A 125 -7.02 -9.31 -9.65
CA HIS A 125 -8.32 -9.59 -10.22
C HIS A 125 -8.87 -8.36 -10.95
N SER A 126 -9.20 -8.49 -12.23
CA SER A 126 -9.59 -7.37 -13.09
C SER A 126 -10.91 -6.70 -12.69
N SER A 127 -11.82 -7.45 -12.06
CA SER A 127 -13.14 -6.96 -11.65
C SER A 127 -13.13 -6.33 -10.26
N SER A 128 -12.45 -6.94 -9.29
CA SER A 128 -12.45 -6.48 -7.90
C SER A 128 -11.28 -5.57 -7.54
N GLY A 129 -10.17 -5.61 -8.31
CA GLY A 129 -8.90 -4.99 -7.93
C GLY A 129 -8.19 -5.73 -6.78
N GLU A 130 -8.67 -6.91 -6.39
CA GLU A 130 -8.07 -7.71 -5.32
C GLU A 130 -6.79 -8.39 -5.79
N LEU A 131 -5.73 -8.27 -5.00
CA LEU A 131 -4.46 -8.97 -5.18
C LEU A 131 -4.60 -10.43 -4.72
N ASP A 132 -4.27 -11.37 -5.59
CA ASP A 132 -4.15 -12.77 -5.17
C ASP A 132 -2.85 -12.97 -4.39
N ILE A 133 -2.98 -13.03 -3.07
CA ILE A 133 -1.86 -13.22 -2.15
C ILE A 133 -1.51 -14.70 -1.92
N LYS A 134 -2.34 -15.65 -2.37
CA LYS A 134 -2.14 -17.09 -2.09
C LYS A 134 -0.81 -17.62 -2.65
N PRO A 135 -0.32 -17.17 -3.81
CA PRO A 135 0.98 -17.61 -4.34
C PRO A 135 2.18 -17.15 -3.49
N ALA A 136 1.99 -16.25 -2.52
CA ALA A 136 3.05 -15.83 -1.64
C ALA A 136 3.35 -16.90 -0.58
N LYS A 137 4.45 -17.64 -0.78
CA LYS A 137 4.87 -18.80 0.04
C LYS A 137 4.99 -18.51 1.54
N PHE A 138 5.17 -17.25 1.94
CA PHE A 138 5.32 -16.91 3.35
C PHE A 138 4.03 -17.12 4.17
N TRP A 139 2.87 -17.25 3.53
CA TRP A 139 1.59 -17.58 4.19
C TRP A 139 1.49 -19.03 4.65
N GLU A 140 2.19 -19.95 3.99
CA GLU A 140 2.19 -21.38 4.32
C GLU A 140 2.91 -21.64 5.65
N LYS A 141 3.95 -20.87 5.94
CA LYS A 141 4.79 -21.00 7.15
C LYS A 141 4.47 -19.92 8.20
N ARG A 142 3.24 -19.42 8.21
CA ARG A 142 2.85 -18.37 9.16
C ARG A 142 2.68 -18.95 10.57
N ASP A 143 3.29 -18.26 11.53
CA ASP A 143 3.09 -18.36 12.97
C ASP A 143 1.86 -17.52 13.35
N PRO A 144 0.76 -18.17 13.82
CA PRO A 144 -0.49 -17.51 14.20
C PRO A 144 -0.37 -16.42 15.26
N THR A 145 0.78 -16.31 15.93
CA THR A 145 1.04 -15.33 17.00
C THR A 145 1.76 -14.08 16.53
N LYS A 146 2.24 -14.06 15.29
CA LYS A 146 3.04 -12.95 14.75
C LYS A 146 2.30 -12.19 13.66
N GLY A 147 2.61 -10.91 13.57
CA GLY A 147 2.23 -10.08 12.44
C GLY A 147 3.01 -10.42 11.16
N TYR A 148 2.40 -10.15 10.00
CA TYR A 148 2.94 -10.39 8.66
C TYR A 148 2.84 -9.16 7.74
N MET A 149 2.47 -8.00 8.27
CA MET A 149 2.26 -6.80 7.48
C MET A 149 3.52 -6.37 6.73
N ASP A 150 4.71 -6.49 7.30
CA ASP A 150 5.97 -6.19 6.61
C ASP A 150 6.16 -7.07 5.36
N LYS A 151 5.91 -8.38 5.48
CA LYS A 151 5.99 -9.34 4.36
C LYS A 151 4.91 -9.11 3.32
N LEU A 152 3.68 -8.81 3.77
CA LEU A 152 2.57 -8.46 2.88
C LEU A 152 2.90 -7.23 2.06
N LEU A 153 3.41 -6.17 2.69
CA LEU A 153 3.75 -4.91 2.01
C LEU A 153 4.93 -5.07 1.06
N ARG A 154 5.94 -5.88 1.42
CA ARG A 154 6.98 -6.28 0.48
C ARG A 154 6.38 -6.98 -0.74
N TYR A 155 5.47 -7.94 -0.52
CA TYR A 155 4.82 -8.67 -1.61
C TYR A 155 4.01 -7.75 -2.53
N VAL A 156 3.26 -6.78 -1.97
CA VAL A 156 2.52 -5.77 -2.75
C VAL A 156 3.43 -5.01 -3.71
N LYS A 157 4.67 -4.69 -3.31
CA LYS A 157 5.65 -4.06 -4.20
C LYS A 157 6.23 -5.05 -5.20
N GLU A 158 6.68 -6.21 -4.73
CA GLU A 158 7.39 -7.21 -5.54
C GLU A 158 6.58 -7.67 -6.76
N ILE A 159 5.25 -7.72 -6.67
CA ILE A 159 4.43 -8.12 -7.82
C ILE A 159 4.67 -7.22 -9.05
N PHE A 160 4.94 -5.93 -8.87
CA PHE A 160 5.16 -5.03 -10.01
C PHE A 160 6.51 -5.24 -10.71
N PHE A 161 7.45 -5.95 -10.08
CA PHE A 161 8.80 -6.18 -10.62
C PHE A 161 9.04 -7.64 -11.01
N PHE A 162 8.52 -8.59 -10.24
CA PHE A 162 8.84 -10.01 -10.35
C PHE A 162 7.59 -10.89 -10.46
N HIS A 163 6.49 -10.37 -11.04
CA HIS A 163 5.22 -11.12 -11.09
C HIS A 163 5.34 -12.48 -11.77
N GLU A 164 6.16 -12.64 -12.81
CA GLU A 164 6.34 -13.93 -13.51
C GLU A 164 6.65 -15.09 -12.56
N LYS A 165 7.43 -14.85 -11.51
CA LYS A 165 7.79 -15.85 -10.47
C LYS A 165 6.56 -16.47 -9.80
N TYR A 166 5.45 -15.73 -9.71
CA TYR A 166 4.29 -16.12 -8.91
C TYR A 166 3.24 -16.91 -9.70
N TRP A 167 3.20 -16.75 -11.03
CA TRP A 167 2.19 -17.42 -11.85
C TRP A 167 2.76 -18.29 -12.98
N LYS A 168 4.02 -18.10 -13.37
CA LYS A 168 4.71 -18.94 -14.36
C LYS A 168 5.33 -20.13 -13.62
N LYS A 169 4.73 -21.33 -13.74
CA LYS A 169 5.39 -22.56 -13.26
C LYS A 169 6.46 -23.01 -14.26
N GLU A 170 7.51 -23.66 -13.76
CA GLU A 170 8.50 -24.47 -14.53
C GLU A 170 7.90 -25.70 -15.24
N SER A 171 6.56 -25.83 -15.28
CA SER A 171 5.91 -26.99 -15.87
C SER A 171 5.91 -26.88 -17.39
N LYS A 172 6.68 -27.75 -18.05
CA LYS A 172 6.58 -28.04 -19.48
C LYS A 172 5.11 -28.30 -19.85
N GLY A 173 4.44 -27.33 -20.48
CA GLY A 173 3.11 -27.53 -21.09
C GLY A 173 2.07 -26.43 -20.89
N VAL A 174 0.97 -26.56 -21.64
CA VAL A 174 -0.12 -25.57 -21.83
C VAL A 174 -1.02 -25.39 -20.58
N ALA A 175 -0.82 -26.19 -19.53
CA ALA A 175 -1.55 -26.08 -18.25
C ALA A 175 -1.01 -24.98 -17.29
N GLY A 176 -0.03 -24.19 -17.72
CA GLY A 176 0.83 -23.34 -16.89
C GLY A 176 0.23 -22.06 -16.29
N PHE A 177 -1.05 -21.74 -16.47
CA PHE A 177 -1.65 -20.46 -16.03
C PHE A 177 -2.52 -20.54 -14.76
N LYS A 178 -2.64 -21.68 -14.10
CA LYS A 178 -3.71 -21.90 -13.10
C LYS A 178 -3.61 -21.02 -11.81
N LEU A 179 -2.56 -20.22 -11.65
CA LEU A 179 -2.29 -19.39 -10.47
C LEU A 179 -2.31 -17.88 -10.74
N CYS A 180 -2.79 -17.43 -11.91
CA CYS A 180 -2.94 -15.99 -12.18
C CYS A 180 -4.37 -15.51 -11.91
N ALA A 181 -4.50 -14.43 -11.15
CA ALA A 181 -5.76 -13.75 -10.87
C ALA A 181 -6.39 -13.14 -12.13
N ASN A 182 -5.54 -12.76 -13.10
CA ASN A 182 -5.93 -12.22 -14.40
C ASN A 182 -5.25 -12.99 -15.54
N PRO A 183 -5.90 -14.06 -16.04
CA PRO A 183 -5.39 -14.85 -17.15
C PRO A 183 -5.23 -14.08 -18.46
N THR A 184 -5.99 -13.00 -18.65
CA THR A 184 -5.88 -12.17 -19.86
C THR A 184 -4.58 -11.39 -19.84
N ALA A 185 -4.23 -10.77 -18.72
CA ALA A 185 -2.95 -10.08 -18.54
C ALA A 185 -1.77 -11.05 -18.67
N ALA A 186 -1.84 -12.21 -18.03
CA ALA A 186 -0.80 -13.24 -18.12
C ALA A 186 -0.56 -13.73 -19.57
N ARG A 187 -1.64 -13.96 -20.32
CA ARG A 187 -1.57 -14.42 -21.71
C ARG A 187 -1.04 -13.33 -22.64
N MET A 188 -1.44 -12.08 -22.42
CA MET A 188 -0.95 -10.93 -23.18
C MET A 188 0.55 -10.70 -22.91
N TYR A 189 0.98 -10.78 -21.66
CA TYR A 189 2.39 -10.69 -21.30
C TYR A 189 3.28 -11.65 -22.09
N ILE A 190 2.84 -12.91 -22.30
CA ILE A 190 3.60 -13.93 -23.04
C ILE A 190 3.49 -13.75 -24.55
N LYS A 191 2.29 -13.50 -25.07
CA LYS A 191 2.03 -13.53 -26.52
C LYS A 191 2.30 -12.19 -27.21
N ASP A 192 2.06 -11.09 -26.51
CA ASP A 192 2.09 -9.73 -27.05
C ASP A 192 2.50 -8.75 -25.93
N HIS A 193 3.79 -8.75 -25.65
CA HIS A 193 4.36 -7.96 -24.56
C HIS A 193 4.24 -6.44 -24.82
N GLN A 194 4.24 -6.01 -26.08
CA GLN A 194 4.05 -4.60 -26.43
C GLN A 194 2.64 -4.12 -26.05
N ARG A 195 1.61 -4.90 -26.37
CA ARG A 195 0.24 -4.55 -25.98
C ARG A 195 0.02 -4.64 -24.47
N TYR A 196 0.69 -5.58 -23.79
CA TYR A 196 0.71 -5.63 -22.33
C TYR A 196 1.26 -4.33 -21.73
N ARG A 197 2.42 -3.86 -22.21
CA ARG A 197 3.03 -2.58 -21.80
C ARG A 197 2.08 -1.40 -21.95
N LEU A 198 1.38 -1.29 -23.09
CA LEU A 198 0.39 -0.22 -23.30
C LEU A 198 -0.72 -0.25 -22.24
N LYS A 199 -1.19 -1.44 -21.85
CA LYS A 199 -2.19 -1.58 -20.79
C LYS A 199 -1.65 -1.27 -19.39
N CYS A 200 -0.37 -1.55 -19.13
CA CYS A 200 0.28 -1.12 -17.90
C CYS A 200 0.37 0.41 -17.83
N GLN A 201 0.71 1.07 -18.94
CA GLN A 201 0.76 2.54 -19.02
C GLN A 201 -0.61 3.19 -18.80
N GLU A 202 -1.69 2.59 -19.32
CA GLU A 202 -3.07 3.02 -19.00
C GLU A 202 -3.32 2.94 -17.48
N SER A 203 -2.91 1.85 -16.84
CA SER A 203 -3.04 1.65 -15.38
C SER A 203 -2.23 2.70 -14.59
N VAL A 204 -1.00 3.00 -15.04
CA VAL A 204 -0.17 4.06 -14.44
C VAL A 204 -0.85 5.42 -14.52
N LYS A 205 -1.38 5.78 -15.70
CA LYS A 205 -2.10 7.06 -15.88
C LYS A 205 -3.32 7.18 -14.98
N GLU A 206 -4.09 6.09 -14.83
CA GLU A 206 -5.25 6.05 -13.93
C GLU A 206 -4.83 6.21 -12.47
N SER A 207 -3.75 5.55 -12.06
CA SER A 207 -3.21 5.64 -10.70
C SER A 207 -2.85 7.07 -10.29
N LEU A 208 -2.20 7.82 -11.19
CA LEU A 208 -1.84 9.23 -10.96
C LEU A 208 -3.06 10.15 -10.90
N HIS A 209 -4.11 9.84 -11.66
CA HIS A 209 -5.37 10.59 -11.60
C HIS A 209 -6.06 10.42 -10.24
N ALA A 210 -6.00 9.22 -9.67
CA ALA A 210 -6.62 8.90 -8.38
C ALA A 210 -5.94 9.57 -7.18
N LEU A 211 -4.69 10.03 -7.31
CA LEU A 211 -3.98 10.76 -6.26
C LEU A 211 -4.45 12.21 -6.05
N ARG A 212 -5.39 12.71 -6.86
CA ARG A 212 -5.83 14.10 -6.74
C ARG A 212 -6.53 14.36 -5.39
N PRO A 213 -6.30 15.50 -4.71
CA PRO A 213 -6.87 15.78 -3.39
C PRO A 213 -8.41 15.68 -3.31
N GLU A 214 -9.08 15.88 -4.44
CA GLU A 214 -10.54 15.87 -4.58
C GLU A 214 -11.15 14.46 -4.60
N SER A 215 -10.32 13.42 -4.74
CA SER A 215 -10.81 12.07 -5.00
C SER A 215 -11.23 11.28 -3.75
N ASP A 216 -10.84 11.70 -2.54
CA ASP A 216 -10.96 10.82 -1.37
C ASP A 216 -11.23 11.50 -0.02
N GLU A 217 -12.50 11.54 0.37
CA GLU A 217 -12.95 12.05 1.67
C GLU A 217 -12.87 11.02 2.80
N HIS A 218 -12.62 9.74 2.53
CA HIS A 218 -12.74 8.67 3.53
C HIS A 218 -11.43 7.92 3.81
N SER A 219 -10.42 8.04 2.95
CA SER A 219 -9.09 7.50 3.23
C SER A 219 -8.38 8.29 4.33
N SER A 220 -7.63 7.54 5.13
CA SER A 220 -6.70 8.09 6.12
C SER A 220 -5.34 8.46 5.51
N LEU A 221 -5.08 8.03 4.27
CA LEU A 221 -3.93 8.40 3.45
C LEU A 221 -4.41 9.28 2.30
N ARG A 222 -4.06 10.57 2.34
CA ARG A 222 -4.49 11.56 1.34
C ARG A 222 -3.30 12.31 0.80
N PHE A 223 -3.40 12.71 -0.46
CA PHE A 223 -2.40 13.54 -1.09
C PHE A 223 -2.90 14.97 -1.17
N GLY A 224 -2.08 15.89 -0.69
CA GLY A 224 -2.30 17.32 -0.81
C GLY A 224 -1.81 17.87 -2.15
N ALA A 225 -2.29 19.07 -2.50
CA ALA A 225 -1.64 19.85 -3.55
C ALA A 225 -0.22 20.21 -3.11
N PHE A 226 0.70 20.29 -4.08
CA PHE A 226 2.03 20.81 -3.80
C PHE A 226 1.96 22.25 -3.29
N MET A 227 2.71 22.55 -2.22
CA MET A 227 2.84 23.87 -1.62
C MET A 227 4.31 24.30 -1.65
N ASP A 228 4.59 25.61 -1.63
CA ASP A 228 5.96 26.13 -1.73
C ASP A 228 6.90 25.60 -0.62
N ASP A 229 6.37 25.38 0.58
CA ASP A 229 7.12 24.78 1.70
C ASP A 229 7.63 23.37 1.40
N HIS A 230 6.96 22.64 0.49
CA HIS A 230 7.42 21.32 0.06
C HIS A 230 8.72 21.42 -0.75
N GLU A 231 8.98 22.52 -1.46
CA GLU A 231 10.25 22.72 -2.16
C GLU A 231 11.41 22.86 -1.18
N VAL A 232 11.19 23.53 -0.04
CA VAL A 232 12.18 23.65 1.03
C VAL A 232 12.50 22.28 1.65
N VAL A 233 11.47 21.46 1.89
CA VAL A 233 11.64 20.10 2.43
C VAL A 233 12.34 19.20 1.41
N LYS A 234 11.92 19.24 0.14
CA LYS A 234 12.57 18.56 -0.97
C LYS A 234 14.05 18.91 -1.02
N GLU A 235 14.41 20.19 -1.05
CA GLU A 235 15.81 20.61 -1.09
C GLU A 235 16.62 20.08 0.09
N LYS A 236 16.05 20.08 1.29
CA LYS A 236 16.70 19.50 2.48
C LYS A 236 16.95 18.00 2.30
N ILE A 237 15.99 17.27 1.76
CA ILE A 237 16.13 15.83 1.52
C ILE A 237 17.19 15.55 0.45
N ILE A 238 17.15 16.28 -0.67
CA ILE A 238 18.16 16.21 -1.74
C ILE A 238 19.56 16.47 -1.19
N ARG A 239 19.72 17.50 -0.34
CA ARG A 239 21.00 17.84 0.28
C ARG A 239 21.46 16.76 1.27
N SER A 240 20.54 16.10 1.98
CA SER A 240 20.86 15.00 2.90
C SER A 240 21.22 13.68 2.20
N GLU A 241 20.65 13.42 1.01
CA GLU A 241 20.86 12.18 0.24
C GLU A 241 22.15 12.15 -0.59
N LYS A 242 22.88 13.27 -0.70
CA LYS A 242 24.22 13.29 -1.34
C LYS A 242 25.27 12.38 -0.65
N GLY A 243 24.92 11.71 0.46
CA GLY A 243 25.73 10.67 1.12
C GLY A 243 25.21 9.23 1.01
N SER A 244 24.02 8.98 0.45
CA SER A 244 23.48 7.62 0.26
C SER A 244 22.59 7.59 -0.99
N GLY A 245 23.10 6.94 -2.04
CA GLY A 245 22.57 6.88 -3.40
C GLY A 245 21.05 7.03 -3.59
N GLU A 246 20.74 7.97 -4.50
CA GLU A 246 19.55 8.14 -5.36
C GLU A 246 18.34 7.23 -5.08
N SER A 247 17.27 7.80 -4.49
CA SER A 247 15.91 7.22 -4.58
C SER A 247 14.77 8.24 -4.36
N TYR A 248 15.00 9.36 -3.66
CA TYR A 248 13.91 10.29 -3.31
C TYR A 248 13.64 11.39 -4.35
N LEU A 249 14.60 11.65 -5.24
CA LEU A 249 14.55 12.74 -6.21
C LEU A 249 13.40 12.66 -7.24
N GLN A 250 12.87 11.47 -7.49
CA GLN A 250 11.87 11.25 -8.55
C GLN A 250 10.45 11.66 -8.16
N TRP A 251 10.18 11.91 -6.87
CA TRP A 251 8.88 12.38 -6.36
C TRP A 251 8.54 13.81 -6.77
N PHE A 252 9.58 14.59 -7.09
CA PHE A 252 9.46 16.01 -7.40
C PHE A 252 9.81 16.35 -8.84
N SER A 253 10.05 15.33 -9.67
CA SER A 253 10.17 15.52 -11.10
C SER A 253 8.85 16.04 -11.64
N PRO A 254 8.85 17.11 -12.47
CA PRO A 254 7.63 17.68 -13.01
C PRO A 254 6.84 16.59 -13.72
N GLY A 255 5.67 16.25 -13.19
CA GLY A 255 4.73 15.43 -13.95
C GLY A 255 4.47 16.09 -15.30
N VAL A 256 4.10 15.30 -16.32
CA VAL A 256 3.87 15.73 -17.72
C VAL A 256 2.75 16.80 -17.87
N ASN A 257 2.24 17.38 -16.77
CA ASN A 257 1.37 18.57 -16.71
C ASN A 257 1.65 19.48 -15.48
N GLY A 258 2.86 19.48 -14.90
CA GLY A 258 3.26 20.44 -13.85
C GLY A 258 2.58 20.31 -12.50
N LYS A 259 2.02 19.14 -12.13
CA LYS A 259 1.37 18.92 -10.82
C LYS A 259 2.12 17.85 -10.03
N ASN A 260 2.76 18.26 -8.94
CA ASN A 260 3.38 17.39 -7.94
C ASN A 260 2.37 17.12 -6.82
N PHE A 261 2.42 15.95 -6.18
CA PHE A 261 1.54 15.58 -5.06
C PHE A 261 2.38 15.08 -3.88
N THR A 262 1.98 15.40 -2.66
CA THR A 262 2.65 14.98 -1.42
C THR A 262 1.65 14.31 -0.49
N CYS A 263 2.08 13.25 0.21
CA CYS A 263 1.27 12.54 1.21
C CYS A 263 1.14 13.33 2.51
#